data_AF-W4P436-F1
#
_entry.id   AF-W4P436-F1
#
_cell.length_a   1.000
_cell.length_b   1.000
_cell.length_c   1.000
_cell.angle_alpha   90.00
_cell.angle_beta   90.00
_cell.angle_gamma   90.00
#
_symmetry.space_group_name_H-M   'P 1'
#
loop_
_entity.id
_entity.type
_entity.pdbx_description
1 polymer ?
#
loop_
_entity_poly.entity_id
_entity_poly.type
_entity_poly.pdbx_seq_one_letter_code
_entity_poly.pdbx_strand_id
1 'polypeptide(L)' 'MLKELNPLLHSQLRLGIMSILLSVEEADFVYLKEKTQSTAGNLSIQLDKLSEAGYIEVEKSFVGKRPRTSAG' A
#
# COMPACT_ATOMS: atom_id res chain seq x y z
N MET A 1 14.73 8.44 23.54
CA MET A 1 15.32 7.64 22.44
C MET A 1 14.25 7.42 21.39
N LEU A 2 14.60 7.54 20.10
CA LEU A 2 13.74 7.05 19.02
C LEU A 2 13.55 5.54 19.22
N LYS A 3 12.31 5.07 19.18
CA LYS A 3 12.02 3.64 19.16
C LYS A 3 12.55 3.07 17.83
N GLU A 4 13.03 1.83 17.86
CA GLU A 4 13.44 1.14 16.64
C GLU A 4 12.27 1.07 15.66
N LEU A 5 12.57 1.32 14.38
CA LEU A 5 11.57 1.23 13.33
C LEU A 5 11.15 -0.24 13.17
N ASN A 6 9.86 -0.49 12.94
CA ASN A 6 9.40 -1.84 12.68
C ASN A 6 10.17 -2.40 11.46
N PRO A 7 10.81 -3.58 11.56
CA PRO A 7 11.55 -4.19 10.43
C PRO A 7 10.71 -4.32 9.16
N LEU A 8 9.40 -4.47 9.28
CA LEU A 8 8.48 -4.47 8.15
C LEU A 8 8.54 -3.12 7.40
N LEU A 9 8.63 -1.99 8.09
CA LEU A 9 8.76 -0.68 7.46
C LEU A 9 10.19 -0.36 6.99
N HIS A 10 11.19 -1.24 7.12
CA HIS A 10 12.53 -0.95 6.55
C HIS A 10 12.57 -1.01 5.02
N SER A 11 11.53 -1.55 4.37
CA SER A 11 11.41 -1.55 2.91
C SER A 11 11.05 -0.16 2.40
N GLN A 12 11.86 0.38 1.49
CA GLN A 12 11.61 1.67 0.83
C GLN A 12 10.21 1.76 0.20
N LEU A 13 9.75 0.69 -0.46
CA LEU A 13 8.45 0.68 -1.10
C LEU A 13 7.30 0.73 -0.07
N ARG A 14 7.40 -0.04 1.01
CA ARG A 14 6.38 -0.01 2.08
C ARG A 14 6.34 1.35 2.79
N LEU A 15 7.50 1.95 3.06
CA LEU A 15 7.58 3.32 3.56
C LEU A 15 6.93 4.32 2.61
N GLY A 16 7.20 4.21 1.30
CA GLY A 16 6.60 5.06 0.28
C GLY A 16 5.07 4.95 0.25
N ILE A 17 4.54 3.72 0.25
CA ILE A 17 3.10 3.45 0.32
C ILE A 17 2.49 4.09 1.56
N MET A 18 3.03 3.82 2.75
CA MET A 18 2.53 4.39 4.00
C MET A 18 2.59 5.92 4.01
N SER A 19 3.67 6.51 3.51
CA SER A 19 3.82 7.97 3.46
C SER A 19 2.77 8.63 2.58
N ILE A 20 2.39 7.98 1.48
CA ILE A 20 1.31 8.45 0.60
C ILE A 20 -0.03 8.32 1.33
N LEU A 21 -0.34 7.15 1.89
CA LEU A 21 -1.60 6.88 2.57
C LEU A 21 -1.82 7.75 3.82
N LEU A 22 -0.75 8.19 4.50
CA LEU A 22 -0.86 9.17 5.59
C LEU A 22 -1.30 10.57 5.13
N SER A 23 -1.26 10.86 3.83
CA SER A 23 -1.60 12.17 3.25
C SER A 23 -2.97 12.21 2.54
N VAL A 24 -3.64 11.07 2.42
CA VAL A 24 -4.93 10.91 1.73
C VAL A 24 -5.86 10.03 2.55
N GLU A 25 -7.17 10.11 2.35
CA GLU A 25 -8.13 9.24 3.03
C GLU A 25 -8.11 7.81 2.47
N GLU A 26 -7.99 7.69 1.15
CA GLU A 26 -7.83 6.42 0.44
C GLU A 26 -7.00 6.63 -0.83
N ALA A 27 -6.39 5.55 -1.33
CA ALA A 27 -5.75 5.54 -2.63
C ALA A 27 -6.07 4.27 -3.41
N ASP A 28 -6.23 4.42 -4.74
CA ASP A 28 -6.34 3.27 -5.61
C ASP A 28 -4.98 2.69 -6.03
N PHE A 29 -5.00 1.43 -6.46
CA PHE A 29 -3.80 0.70 -6.87
C PHE A 29 -3.01 1.38 -8.00
N VAL A 30 -3.69 2.02 -8.96
CA VAL A 30 -3.03 2.66 -10.11
C VAL A 30 -2.26 3.89 -9.64
N TYR A 31 -2.90 4.71 -8.80
CA TYR A 31 -2.28 5.88 -8.18
C TYR A 31 -1.05 5.50 -7.35
N LEU A 32 -1.16 4.50 -6.48
CA LEU A 32 -0.02 4.02 -5.68
C LEU A 32 1.12 3.51 -6.56
N LYS A 33 0.81 2.78 -7.63
CA LYS A 33 1.81 2.27 -8.59
C LYS A 33 2.55 3.42 -9.27
N GLU A 34 1.84 4.44 -9.73
CA GLU A 34 2.42 5.60 -10.40
C GLU A 34 3.28 6.43 -9.44
N LYS A 35 2.79 6.72 -8.23
CA LYS A 35 3.51 7.52 -7.24
C LYS A 35 4.75 6.82 -6.70
N THR A 36 4.71 5.50 -6.57
CA THR A 36 5.85 4.70 -6.09
C THR A 36 6.77 4.21 -7.20
N GLN A 37 6.40 4.44 -8.47
CA GLN A 37 7.11 3.93 -9.66
C GLN A 37 7.38 2.42 -9.60
N SER A 38 6.47 1.68 -8.96
CA SER A 38 6.61 0.25 -8.74
C SER A 38 6.00 -0.57 -9.89
N THR A 39 6.40 -1.83 -9.99
CA THR A 39 5.69 -2.78 -10.86
C THR A 39 4.43 -3.25 -10.15
N ALA A 40 3.39 -3.61 -10.92
CA ALA A 40 2.13 -4.10 -10.35
C ALA A 40 2.32 -5.32 -9.44
N GLY A 41 3.16 -6.29 -9.86
CA GLY A 41 3.44 -7.48 -9.05
C GLY A 41 4.12 -7.15 -7.72
N ASN A 42 5.11 -6.24 -7.73
CA ASN A 42 5.78 -5.84 -6.49
C ASN A 42 4.83 -5.06 -5.57
N LEU A 43 4.04 -4.14 -6.13
CA LEU A 43 3.07 -3.37 -5.35
C LEU A 43 2.04 -4.28 -4.68
N SER A 44 1.47 -5.24 -5.42
CA SER A 44 0.50 -6.20 -4.87
C SER A 44 1.08 -6.93 -3.66
N ILE A 45 2.28 -7.50 -3.77
CA ILE A 45 2.93 -8.24 -2.69
C ILE A 45 3.18 -7.35 -1.46
N GLN A 46 3.55 -6.08 -1.67
CA GLN A 46 3.77 -5.18 -0.53
C GLN A 46 2.49 -4.72 0.14
N LEU A 47 1.41 -4.48 -0.64
CA LEU A 47 0.10 -4.16 -0.09
C LEU A 47 -0.46 -5.32 0.73
N ASP A 48 -0.35 -6.56 0.22
CA ASP A 48 -0.76 -7.75 0.96
C ASP A 48 0.02 -7.87 2.28
N LYS A 49 1.34 -7.70 2.27
CA LYS A 49 2.17 -7.73 3.49
C LYS A 49 1.83 -6.63 4.50
N LEU A 50 1.51 -5.43 4.03
CA LEU A 50 1.10 -4.34 4.91
C LEU A 50 -0.28 -4.62 5.52
N SER A 51 -1.21 -5.17 4.72
CA SER A 51 -2.55 -5.51 5.18
C SER A 51 -2.55 -6.68 6.16
N GLU A 52 -1.82 -7.75 5.88
CA GLU A 52 -1.64 -8.90 6.79
C GLU A 52 -1.03 -8.49 8.14
N ALA A 53 -0.18 -7.46 8.14
CA ALA A 53 0.40 -6.89 9.35
C ALA A 53 -0.50 -5.84 10.04
N GLY A 54 -1.68 -5.55 9.50
CA GLY A 54 -2.66 -4.61 10.06
C GLY A 54 -2.28 -3.15 9.92
N TYR A 55 -1.40 -2.80 8.97
CA TYR A 55 -1.01 -1.41 8.73
C TYR A 55 -1.99 -0.64 7.85
N ILE A 56 -2.68 -1.35 6.95
CA ILE A 56 -3.63 -0.79 6.00
C ILE A 56 -4.78 -1.78 5.81
N GLU A 57 -5.95 -1.27 5.44
CA GLU A 57 -7.02 -2.08 4.89
C GLU A 57 -6.91 -2.10 3.37
N VAL A 58 -7.31 -3.21 2.75
CA VAL A 58 -7.26 -3.37 1.28
C VAL A 58 -8.61 -3.92 0.84
N GLU A 59 -9.47 -3.05 0.33
CA GLU A 59 -10.78 -3.39 -0.18
C GLU A 59 -10.69 -3.72 -1.68
N LYS A 60 -11.04 -4.95 -2.06
CA LYS A 60 -11.13 -5.39 -3.47
C LYS A 60 -12.58 -5.27 -3.94
N SER A 61 -12.98 -4.10 -4.41
CA SER A 61 -14.24 -3.92 -5.14
C SER A 61 -14.09 -4.42 -6.59
N PHE A 62 -15.18 -4.70 -7.32
CA PHE A 62 -15.10 -4.98 -8.76
C PHE A 62 -15.90 -3.91 -9.51
N VAL A 63 -15.25 -3.11 -10.36
CA VAL A 63 -15.95 -2.18 -11.27
C VAL A 63 -16.17 -2.91 -12.59
N GLY A 64 -17.36 -3.50 -12.76
CA GLY A 64 -17.68 -4.37 -13.91
C GLY A 64 -17.03 -5.76 -13.79
N LYS A 65 -16.24 -6.19 -14.79
CA LYS A 65 -15.48 -7.46 -14.77
C LYS A 65 -14.04 -7.32 -14.20
N ARG A 66 -13.69 -6.19 -13.58
CA ARG A 66 -12.29 -5.92 -13.12
C ARG A 66 -12.24 -5.54 -11.64
N PRO A 67 -11.31 -6.10 -10.86
CA PRO A 67 -11.11 -5.71 -9.46
C PRO A 67 -10.52 -4.29 -9.39
N ARG A 68 -11.12 -3.44 -8.55
CA ARG A 68 -10.64 -2.16 -8.03
C ARG A 68 -10.20 -2.41 -6.60
N THR A 69 -9.01 -1.94 -6.25
CA THR A 69 -8.48 -2.06 -4.90
C THR A 69 -8.36 -0.67 -4.29
N SER A 70 -9.11 -0.39 -3.21
CA SER A 70 -8.98 0.80 -2.35
C SER A 70 -8.17 0.41 -1.11
N ALA A 71 -7.25 1.26 -0.67
CA ALA A 71 -6.54 1.07 0.59
C ALA A 71 -6.57 2.35 1.43
N GLY A 72 -6.79 2.19 2.74
CA GLY A 72 -6.87 3.24 3.76
C GLY A 72 -6.27 2.77 5.08
#